data_AF-A0A3P9LX21-F1
#
_entry.id   AF-A0A3P9LX21-F1
#
_cell.length_a   1.000
_cell.length_b   1.000
_cell.length_c   1.000
_cell.angle_alpha   90.00
_cell.angle_beta   90.00
_cell.angle_gamma   90.00
#
_symmetry.space_group_name_H-M   'P 1'
#
loop_
_entity.id
_entity.type
_entity.pdbx_description
1 polymer ?
#
loop_
_entity_poly.entity_id
_entity_poly.type
_entity_poly.pdbx_seq_one_letter_code
_entity_poly.pdbx_strand_id
1 'polypeptide(L)'
;RCFLSPVMQEPPGSSLEMKSLHLLTTKFVQLLEEAENGELDLRHAFSALAVGQKRRIYDITNVLEGIGLIRKLSKNHVKWQ
;
A
#
# COMPACT_ATOMS: atom_id res chain seq x y z
N ARG A 1 -25.57 12.59 -31.98
CA ARG A 1 -24.60 11.48 -32.17
C ARG A 1 -23.20 12.08 -32.15
N CYS A 2 -22.26 11.31 -31.63
CA CYS A 2 -20.82 11.60 -31.44
C CYS A 2 -20.50 12.28 -30.11
N PHE A 3 -20.54 11.44 -29.07
CA PHE A 3 -19.68 11.54 -27.89
C PHE A 3 -18.22 11.53 -28.33
N LEU A 4 -17.41 12.46 -27.85
CA LEU A 4 -15.96 12.28 -27.74
C LEU A 4 -15.50 12.91 -26.43
N SER A 5 -15.33 12.04 -25.43
CA SER A 5 -14.56 12.31 -24.22
C SER A 5 -13.09 12.53 -24.60
N PRO A 6 -12.36 13.46 -23.95
CA PRO A 6 -10.91 13.48 -24.07
C PRO A 6 -10.34 12.31 -23.26
N VAL A 7 -9.66 11.41 -23.96
CA VAL A 7 -8.79 10.39 -23.38
C VAL A 7 -7.77 11.06 -22.46
N MET A 8 -7.77 10.70 -21.19
CA MET A 8 -6.69 10.96 -20.24
C MET A 8 -5.46 10.21 -20.76
N GLN A 9 -4.53 10.95 -21.36
CA GLN A 9 -3.30 10.40 -21.92
C GLN A 9 -2.21 10.47 -20.85
N GLU A 10 -2.10 9.40 -20.06
CA GLU A 10 -1.03 9.22 -19.07
C GLU A 10 0.33 9.12 -19.78
N PRO A 11 1.37 9.86 -19.34
CA PRO A 11 2.68 9.82 -19.97
C PRO A 11 3.43 8.49 -19.66
N PRO A 12 4.29 7.99 -20.57
CA PRO A 12 5.09 6.81 -20.31
C PRO A 12 6.28 7.16 -19.40
N GLY A 13 6.06 7.12 -18.09
CA GLY A 13 7.04 7.41 -17.05
C GLY A 13 7.89 6.20 -16.64
N SER A 14 8.78 5.74 -17.51
CA SER A 14 9.70 4.64 -17.27
C SER A 14 10.62 4.87 -16.03
N SER A 15 10.60 3.90 -15.10
CA SER A 15 11.62 3.57 -14.09
C SER A 15 11.59 4.21 -12.68
N LEU A 16 10.81 5.27 -12.42
CA LEU A 16 10.61 5.80 -11.05
C LEU A 16 9.38 5.20 -10.33
N GLU A 17 8.44 4.63 -11.08
CA GLU A 17 7.17 4.14 -10.55
C GLU A 17 7.29 2.87 -9.71
N MET A 18 8.28 2.01 -9.98
CA MET A 18 8.46 0.73 -9.27
C MET A 18 8.81 0.89 -7.77
N LYS A 19 9.10 2.10 -7.30
CA LYS A 19 9.51 2.40 -5.91
C LYS A 19 8.72 3.53 -5.25
N SER A 20 7.67 4.03 -5.90
CA SER A 20 6.87 5.11 -5.31
C SER A 20 6.18 4.62 -4.04
N LEU A 21 6.07 5.51 -3.03
CA LEU A 21 5.34 5.19 -1.80
C LEU A 21 3.89 4.81 -2.12
N HIS A 22 3.28 5.50 -3.10
CA HIS A 22 1.95 5.21 -3.60
C HIS A 22 1.77 3.74 -4.01
N LEU A 23 2.65 3.20 -4.87
CA LEU A 23 2.55 1.82 -5.32
C LEU A 23 2.69 0.82 -4.15
N LEU A 24 3.60 1.12 -3.20
CA LEU A 24 3.78 0.31 -1.99
C LEU A 24 2.54 0.36 -1.10
N THR A 25 1.92 1.52 -0.96
CA THR A 25 0.68 1.69 -0.20
C THR A 25 -0.46 0.91 -0.84
N THR A 26 -0.66 1.01 -2.15
CA THR A 26 -1.72 0.28 -2.86
C THR A 26 -1.59 -1.23 -2.67
N LYS A 27 -0.38 -1.77 -2.84
CA LYS A 27 -0.11 -3.19 -2.58
C LYS A 27 -0.26 -3.57 -1.11
N PHE A 28 0.14 -2.70 -0.18
CA PHE A 28 -0.02 -2.95 1.26
C PHE A 28 -1.50 -3.04 1.65
N VAL A 29 -2.32 -2.13 1.14
CA VAL A 29 -3.77 -2.13 1.37
C VAL A 29 -4.41 -3.38 0.79
N GLN A 30 -4.03 -3.78 -0.44
CA GLN A 30 -4.51 -5.01 -1.04
C GLN A 30 -4.19 -6.25 -0.17
N LEU A 31 -2.96 -6.36 0.34
CA LEU A 31 -2.58 -7.45 1.24
C LEU A 31 -3.40 -7.43 2.55
N LEU A 32 -3.77 -6.26 3.04
CA LEU A 32 -4.58 -6.09 4.25
C LEU A 32 -6.06 -6.43 4.00
N GLU A 33 -6.58 -6.16 2.80
CA GLU A 33 -7.93 -6.55 2.36
C GLU A 33 -8.05 -8.07 2.11
N GLU A 34 -7.01 -8.68 1.54
CA GLU A 34 -6.94 -10.12 1.31
C GLU A 34 -6.65 -10.92 2.60
N ALA A 35 -6.18 -10.25 3.66
CA ALA A 35 -5.84 -10.88 4.92
C ALA A 35 -7.07 -11.38 5.69
N GLU A 36 -7.00 -12.62 6.14
CA GLU A 36 -8.06 -13.23 6.96
C GLU A 36 -8.23 -12.45 8.28
N ASN A 37 -9.48 -12.15 8.65
CA ASN A 37 -9.84 -11.34 9.81
C ASN A 37 -9.33 -9.88 9.79
N GLY A 38 -8.85 -9.41 8.63
CA GLY A 38 -8.29 -8.07 8.46
C GLY A 38 -6.97 -7.85 9.21
N GLU A 39 -6.23 -8.92 9.51
CA GLU A 39 -4.96 -8.88 10.25
C GLU A 39 -3.77 -9.18 9.33
N LEU A 40 -2.84 -8.23 9.20
CA LEU A 40 -1.66 -8.38 8.35
C LEU A 40 -0.38 -8.51 9.17
N ASP A 41 0.38 -9.57 8.88
CA ASP A 41 1.77 -9.71 9.36
C ASP A 41 2.70 -8.82 8.53
N LEU A 42 3.38 -7.89 9.21
CA LEU A 42 4.34 -6.99 8.60
C LEU A 42 5.52 -7.75 7.97
N ARG A 43 5.89 -8.93 8.48
CA ARG A 43 6.92 -9.80 7.87
C ARG A 43 6.49 -10.29 6.50
N HIS A 44 5.24 -10.70 6.37
CA HIS A 44 4.67 -11.08 5.09
C HIS A 44 4.65 -9.89 4.13
N ALA A 45 4.18 -8.73 4.62
CA ALA A 45 4.18 -7.49 3.83
C ALA A 45 5.58 -7.09 3.34
N PHE A 46 6.63 -7.23 4.16
CA PHE A 46 8.02 -6.95 3.73
C PHE A 46 8.44 -7.81 2.54
N SER A 47 8.12 -9.11 2.58
CA SER A 47 8.44 -10.04 1.49
C SER A 47 7.61 -9.75 0.24
N ALA A 48 6.31 -9.54 0.39
CA ALA A 48 5.38 -9.31 -0.72
C ALA A 48 5.61 -7.98 -1.44
N LEU A 49 5.99 -6.94 -0.69
CA LEU A 49 6.28 -5.61 -1.24
C LEU A 49 7.70 -5.51 -1.83
N ALA A 50 8.51 -6.57 -1.74
CA ALA A 50 9.90 -6.64 -2.22
C ALA A 50 10.75 -5.40 -1.82
N VAL A 51 10.41 -4.79 -0.70
CA VAL A 51 11.07 -3.58 -0.20
C VAL A 51 12.39 -3.98 0.45
N GLY A 52 13.50 -3.73 -0.23
CA GLY A 52 14.84 -3.95 0.32
C GLY A 52 15.15 -3.13 1.59
N GLN A 53 14.30 -2.17 1.98
CA GLN A 53 14.45 -1.37 3.19
C GLN A 53 13.15 -1.28 3.99
N LYS A 54 13.22 -1.58 5.29
CA LYS A 54 12.06 -1.57 6.20
C LYS A 54 11.40 -0.18 6.34
N ARG A 55 12.09 0.87 5.92
CA ARG A 55 11.70 2.27 6.13
C ARG A 55 10.33 2.62 5.53
N ARG A 56 9.95 2.05 4.39
CA ARG A 56 8.70 2.39 3.69
C ARG A 56 7.45 1.83 4.35
N ILE A 57 7.53 0.66 4.99
CA ILE A 57 6.40 0.11 5.73
C ILE A 57 6.01 1.02 6.89
N TYR A 58 6.99 1.58 7.60
CA TYR A 58 6.70 2.51 8.69
C TYR A 58 6.04 3.82 8.21
N ASP A 59 6.44 4.33 7.03
CA ASP A 59 5.74 5.49 6.44
C ASP A 59 4.26 5.18 6.23
N ILE A 60 3.96 4.00 5.67
CA ILE A 60 2.58 3.56 5.39
C ILE A 60 1.82 3.33 6.70
N THR A 61 2.37 2.55 7.62
CA THR A 61 1.66 2.21 8.86
C THR A 61 1.44 3.44 9.73
N ASN A 62 2.39 4.37 9.83
CA ASN A 62 2.24 5.56 10.66
C ASN A 62 1.15 6.50 10.11
N VAL A 63 1.03 6.62 8.79
CA VAL A 63 -0.03 7.42 8.17
C VAL A 63 -1.39 6.75 8.38
N LEU A 64 -1.51 5.45 8.10
CA LEU A 64 -2.77 4.72 8.26
C LEU A 64 -3.22 4.65 9.74
N GLU A 65 -2.29 4.49 10.67
CA GLU A 65 -2.54 4.55 12.12
C GLU A 65 -2.92 5.96 12.56
N GLY A 66 -2.24 6.99 12.04
CA GLY A 66 -2.54 8.39 12.33
C GLY A 66 -3.92 8.85 11.84
N ILE A 67 -4.42 8.26 10.74
CA ILE A 67 -5.80 8.48 10.25
C ILE A 67 -6.80 7.61 11.05
N GLY A 68 -6.36 6.56 11.71
CA GLY A 68 -7.21 5.62 12.46
C GLY A 68 -7.85 4.54 11.59
N LEU A 69 -7.32 4.27 10.40
CA LEU A 69 -7.79 3.19 9.52
C LEU A 69 -7.28 1.82 9.95
N ILE A 70 -6.11 1.78 10.59
CA ILE A 70 -5.53 0.56 11.11
C ILE A 70 -5.11 0.75 12.56
N ARG A 71 -5.07 -0.36 13.31
CA ARG A 71 -4.50 -0.41 14.65
C ARG A 71 -3.36 -1.40 14.74
N LYS A 72 -2.40 -1.11 15.62
CA LYS A 72 -1.28 -2.02 15.89
C LYS A 72 -1.69 -3.05 16.94
N LEU A 73 -1.69 -4.33 16.57
CA LEU A 73 -1.93 -5.42 17.51
C LEU A 73 -0.66 -5.85 18.22
N SER A 74 0.47 -5.83 17.51
CA SER A 74 1.78 -6.25 18.02
C SER A 74 2.91 -5.65 17.20
N LYS A 75 4.17 -5.82 17.63
CA LYS A 75 5.35 -5.27 16.93
C LYS A 75 5.39 -5.61 15.44
N ASN A 76 4.88 -6.80 15.05
CA ASN A 76 4.86 -7.28 13.67
C ASN A 76 3.45 -7.46 13.10
N HIS A 77 2.38 -7.03 13.78
CA HIS A 77 1.00 -7.27 13.30
C HIS A 77 0.16 -6.00 13.39
N VAL A 78 -0.61 -5.75 12.34
CA VAL A 78 -1.57 -4.66 12.24
C VAL A 78 -2.93 -5.20 11.83
N LYS A 79 -4.00 -4.49 12.19
CA LYS A 79 -5.37 -4.88 11.85
C LYS A 79 -6.14 -3.69 11.28
N TRP A 80 -7.05 -3.95 10.35
CA TRP A 80 -8.15 -3.02 10.04
C TRP A 80 -8.87 -2.61 11.32
N GLN A 81 -9.14 -1.31 11.44
CA GLN A 81 -9.94 -0.78 12.54
C GLN A 81 -11.43 -0.88 12.25
#